data_AF-A0A817E270-F1
#
_entry.id   AF-A0A817E270-F1
#
_cell.length_a   1.000
_cell.length_b   1.000
_cell.length_c   1.000
_cell.angle_alpha   90.00
_cell.angle_beta   90.00
_cell.angle_gamma   90.00
#
_symmetry.space_group_name_H-M   'P 1'
#
loop_
_entity.id
_entity.type
_entity.pdbx_description
1 polymer ?
#
loop_
_entity_poly.entity_id
_entity_poly.type
_entity_poly.pdbx_seq_one_letter_code
_entity_poly.pdbx_strand_id
1 'polypeptide(L)'
;MSLELHQRYEIVFLAKNIYGPKYGVRGQSKSGPQNQLVLKPDLIEQPEPIVFAFDIECTKMPLKFSTAASEQIMMISYMIDTQGYLIINREIISQDIDDFEYTPKKEYPGHFHVFNESNEFELLKRFFNHIINVKPHILVTYNGDSFDMPFVEQRAQFYGLNMFNEIGFRKDSQDCYLSRPCIHMDCIKWVKRDSYLPVESHGLKAVTKAKLRYNPIEIDPEDMCRLAVEQPQTLSNYSVSDAVATYYLYMKYVHTFIFALGTIIPMRPDEVLRKG
;
A
#
# COMPACT_ATOMS: atom_id res chain seq x y z
N MET A 1 45.61 -22.97 16.82
CA MET A 1 45.14 -21.89 15.93
C MET A 1 44.08 -22.46 15.01
N SER A 2 42.90 -22.74 15.55
CA SER A 2 41.73 -23.21 14.78
C SER A 2 40.91 -21.98 14.41
N LEU A 3 40.93 -21.61 13.13
CA LEU A 3 40.03 -20.62 12.58
C LEU A 3 38.61 -21.19 12.60
N GLU A 4 37.81 -20.82 13.60
CA GLU A 4 36.36 -20.98 13.56
C GLU A 4 35.81 -20.08 12.44
N LEU A 5 35.52 -20.69 11.29
CA LEU A 5 34.65 -20.09 10.30
C LEU A 5 33.25 -19.94 10.91
N HIS A 6 32.96 -18.75 11.43
CA HIS A 6 31.60 -18.31 11.71
C HIS A 6 30.78 -18.38 10.42
N GLN A 7 30.01 -19.45 10.24
CA GLN A 7 28.97 -19.53 9.24
C GLN A 7 27.87 -18.54 9.65
N ARG A 8 27.87 -17.35 9.02
CA ARG A 8 26.75 -16.42 9.15
C ARG A 8 25.54 -17.04 8.46
N TYR A 9 24.57 -17.47 9.25
CA TYR A 9 23.24 -17.78 8.78
C TYR A 9 22.44 -16.49 8.75
N GLU A 10 22.23 -15.91 7.57
CA GLU A 10 21.16 -14.92 7.40
C GLU A 10 19.86 -15.67 7.12
N ILE A 11 18.82 -15.37 7.89
CA ILE A 11 17.47 -15.85 7.59
C ILE A 11 16.98 -15.04 6.41
N VAL A 12 16.81 -15.68 5.26
CA VAL A 12 16.25 -15.05 4.07
C VAL A 12 14.82 -15.53 3.90
N PHE A 13 13.88 -14.59 4.05
CA PHE A 13 12.53 -14.79 3.60
C PHE A 13 12.57 -14.76 2.08
N LEU A 14 12.30 -15.90 1.44
CA LEU A 14 11.98 -15.86 0.02
C LEU A 14 10.68 -15.08 -0.11
N ALA A 15 10.64 -14.07 -0.98
CA ALA A 15 9.42 -13.32 -1.31
C ALA A 15 8.23 -14.21 -1.71
N LYS A 16 8.47 -15.51 -1.96
CA LYS A 16 7.46 -16.53 -2.18
C LYS A 16 6.66 -16.93 -0.92
N ASN A 17 7.18 -16.74 0.29
CA ASN A 17 6.54 -17.31 1.49
C ASN A 17 6.96 -16.60 2.79
N ILE A 18 6.39 -15.42 3.06
CA ILE A 18 6.52 -14.74 4.37
C ILE A 18 6.03 -15.67 5.50
N TYR A 19 5.00 -16.49 5.23
CA TYR A 19 4.38 -17.38 6.21
C TYR A 19 4.64 -18.88 5.97
N GLY A 20 5.53 -19.22 5.02
CA GLY A 20 5.86 -20.60 4.67
C GLY A 20 7.05 -21.17 5.44
N PRO A 21 7.60 -22.31 4.99
CA PRO A 21 8.76 -22.92 5.64
C PRO A 21 9.94 -21.95 5.69
N LYS A 22 10.64 -21.90 6.82
CA LYS A 22 11.76 -20.98 7.02
C LYS A 22 13.07 -21.63 6.61
N TYR A 23 13.96 -20.83 6.04
CA TYR A 23 15.24 -21.32 5.55
C TYR A 23 16.39 -20.47 6.11
N GLY A 24 17.45 -21.14 6.55
CA GLY A 24 18.75 -20.49 6.74
C GLY A 24 19.50 -20.51 5.41
N VAL A 25 20.17 -19.42 5.07
CA VAL A 25 21.07 -19.38 3.92
C VAL A 25 22.47 -19.78 4.36
N ARG A 26 23.02 -20.81 3.73
CA ARG A 26 24.42 -21.21 3.92
C ARG A 26 25.22 -20.81 2.68
N GLY A 27 26.01 -19.74 2.81
CA GLY A 27 26.96 -19.35 1.78
C GLY A 27 28.13 -20.33 1.73
N GLN A 28 28.37 -20.96 0.58
CA GLN A 28 29.64 -21.62 0.29
C GLN A 28 30.53 -20.62 -0.48
N SER A 29 31.85 -20.72 -0.32
CA SER A 29 32.81 -19.70 -0.78
C SER A 29 32.73 -19.43 -2.29
N LYS A 30 33.39 -18.34 -2.75
CA LYS A 30 33.35 -17.72 -4.10
C LYS A 30 33.55 -18.65 -5.32
N SER A 31 33.82 -19.94 -5.14
CA SER A 31 34.04 -20.93 -6.19
C SER A 31 33.08 -22.14 -6.16
N GLY A 32 32.08 -22.16 -5.27
CA GLY A 32 31.06 -23.24 -5.18
C GLY A 32 29.71 -22.85 -5.80
N PRO A 33 28.83 -23.83 -6.11
CA PRO A 33 27.50 -23.54 -6.66
C PRO A 33 26.63 -22.80 -5.62
N GLN A 34 25.59 -22.13 -6.13
CA GLN A 34 24.59 -21.29 -5.45
C GLN A 34 24.35 -21.54 -3.95
N ASN A 35 24.11 -20.44 -3.22
CA ASN A 35 23.58 -20.40 -1.85
C ASN A 35 22.61 -21.55 -1.56
N GLN A 36 22.92 -22.38 -0.56
CA GLN A 36 22.05 -23.49 -0.17
C GLN A 36 21.02 -23.03 0.85
N LEU A 37 19.74 -23.27 0.56
CA LEU A 37 18.64 -23.08 1.51
C LEU A 37 18.52 -24.32 2.41
N VAL A 38 18.60 -24.11 3.71
CA VAL A 38 18.47 -25.17 4.72
C VAL A 38 17.18 -24.95 5.48
N LEU A 39 16.23 -25.89 5.39
CA LEU A 39 14.96 -25.82 6.12
C LEU A 39 15.20 -25.74 7.64
N LYS A 40 14.46 -24.85 8.31
CA LYS A 40 14.49 -24.61 9.75
C LYS A 40 13.10 -24.92 10.34
N PRO A 41 12.80 -26.20 10.61
CA PRO A 41 11.48 -26.61 11.09
C PRO A 41 11.18 -26.10 12.51
N ASP A 42 12.21 -25.84 13.31
CA ASP A 42 12.08 -25.40 14.70
C ASP A 42 11.70 -23.92 14.84
N LEU A 43 11.77 -23.15 13.74
CA LEU A 43 11.37 -21.75 13.74
C LEU A 43 9.86 -21.66 13.47
N ILE A 44 9.06 -21.45 14.52
CA ILE A 44 7.59 -21.44 14.43
C ILE A 44 7.03 -20.00 14.33
N GLU A 45 7.69 -19.01 14.94
CA GLU A 45 7.22 -17.60 15.00
C GLU A 45 7.15 -16.92 13.63
N GLN A 46 5.95 -16.50 13.21
CA GLN A 46 5.78 -15.84 11.92
C GLN A 46 6.39 -14.43 11.96
N PRO A 47 7.06 -13.98 10.88
CA PRO A 47 7.53 -12.61 10.80
C PRO A 47 6.33 -11.64 10.77
N GLU A 48 6.55 -10.45 11.30
CA GLU A 48 5.60 -9.33 11.21
C GLU A 48 6.07 -8.40 10.08
N PRO A 49 5.49 -8.50 8.87
CA PRO A 49 5.86 -7.61 7.78
C PRO A 49 5.30 -6.22 8.05
N ILE A 50 6.14 -5.20 7.86
CA ILE A 50 5.69 -3.82 7.76
C ILE A 50 4.72 -3.67 6.58
N VAL A 51 3.47 -3.29 6.87
CA VAL A 51 2.39 -3.10 5.90
C VAL A 51 2.12 -1.61 5.71
N PHE A 52 2.23 -1.14 4.48
CA PHE A 52 1.97 0.23 4.07
C PHE A 52 0.75 0.27 3.15
N ALA A 53 -0.39 0.75 3.62
CA ALA A 53 -1.61 0.89 2.82
C ALA A 53 -1.85 2.35 2.48
N PHE A 54 -2.09 2.70 1.21
CA PHE A 54 -2.35 4.08 0.82
C PHE A 54 -3.49 4.22 -0.18
N ASP A 55 -4.00 5.45 -0.23
CA ASP A 55 -5.02 5.94 -1.14
C ASP A 55 -4.69 7.39 -1.52
N ILE A 56 -5.08 7.84 -2.71
CA ILE A 56 -4.83 9.20 -3.19
C ILE A 56 -6.13 9.92 -3.53
N GLU A 57 -6.13 11.23 -3.28
CA GLU A 57 -7.17 12.12 -3.77
C GLU A 57 -6.60 13.05 -4.81
N CYS A 58 -7.31 13.19 -5.93
CA CYS A 58 -6.86 13.98 -7.07
C CYS A 58 -7.89 15.03 -7.44
N THR A 59 -7.43 16.17 -7.96
CA THR A 59 -8.34 17.12 -8.58
C THR A 59 -9.11 16.45 -9.72
N LYS A 60 -10.26 17.01 -10.05
CA LYS A 60 -11.00 16.58 -11.23
C LYS A 60 -11.70 17.74 -11.89
N MET A 61 -11.69 17.74 -13.22
CA MET A 61 -12.64 18.53 -13.99
C MET A 61 -14.10 18.05 -13.76
N PRO A 62 -15.08 18.98 -13.73
CA PRO A 62 -16.49 18.64 -13.63
C PRO A 62 -16.92 17.63 -14.69
N LEU A 63 -17.68 16.60 -14.28
CA LEU A 63 -18.26 15.56 -15.15
C LEU A 63 -17.24 14.72 -15.95
N LYS A 64 -15.95 14.76 -15.60
CA LYS A 64 -14.90 13.93 -16.21
C LYS A 64 -14.22 13.04 -15.18
N PHE A 65 -13.59 11.97 -15.68
CA PHE A 65 -12.62 11.20 -14.91
C PHE A 65 -11.31 12.00 -14.76
N SER A 66 -10.66 11.87 -13.61
CA SER A 66 -9.36 12.50 -13.37
C SER A 66 -8.30 11.91 -14.30
N THR A 67 -7.43 12.79 -14.83
CA THR A 67 -6.31 12.37 -15.68
C THR A 67 -5.03 13.02 -15.19
N ALA A 68 -3.96 12.24 -15.02
CA ALA A 68 -2.69 12.75 -14.47
C ALA A 68 -2.01 13.80 -15.37
N ALA A 69 -2.43 13.93 -16.63
CA ALA A 69 -1.93 14.93 -17.57
C ALA A 69 -2.31 16.36 -17.20
N SER A 70 -3.51 16.57 -16.63
CA SER A 70 -4.05 17.90 -16.30
C SER A 70 -4.41 18.08 -14.83
N GLU A 71 -4.62 16.98 -14.10
CA GLU A 71 -5.02 16.98 -12.71
C GLU A 71 -3.80 16.76 -11.80
N GLN A 72 -3.93 17.19 -10.54
CA GLN A 72 -2.91 17.08 -9.51
C GLN A 72 -3.39 16.22 -8.34
N ILE A 73 -2.45 15.62 -7.62
CA ILE A 73 -2.70 14.98 -6.33
C ILE A 73 -2.87 16.07 -5.28
N MET A 74 -4.02 16.06 -4.61
CA MET A 74 -4.29 16.98 -3.51
C MET A 74 -3.93 16.39 -2.15
N MET A 75 -4.06 15.07 -1.99
CA MET A 75 -3.74 14.37 -0.74
C MET A 75 -3.26 12.94 -1.01
N ILE A 76 -2.39 12.45 -0.12
CA ILE A 76 -2.06 11.02 -0.01
C ILE A 76 -2.27 10.61 1.45
N SER A 77 -3.27 9.77 1.69
CA SER A 77 -3.52 9.17 3.00
C SER A 77 -2.91 7.76 3.04
N TYR A 78 -2.28 7.39 4.14
CA TYR A 78 -1.72 6.06 4.29
C TYR A 78 -1.63 5.61 5.74
N MET A 79 -1.57 4.30 5.93
CA MET A 79 -1.37 3.64 7.21
C MET A 79 -0.14 2.76 7.17
N ILE A 80 0.65 2.80 8.24
CA ILE A 80 1.80 1.94 8.48
C ILE A 80 1.58 1.27 9.82
N ASP A 81 1.33 -0.04 9.82
CA ASP A 81 1.16 -0.85 11.04
C ASP A 81 0.25 -0.17 12.09
N THR A 82 -0.95 0.28 11.67
CA THR A 82 -1.98 1.00 12.44
C THR A 82 -1.76 2.50 12.70
N GLN A 83 -0.55 3.04 12.48
CA GLN A 83 -0.31 4.48 12.51
C GLN A 83 -0.74 5.12 11.18
N GLY A 84 -1.61 6.11 11.24
CA GLY A 84 -2.07 6.88 10.09
C GLY A 84 -1.16 8.07 9.79
N TYR A 85 -1.09 8.42 8.52
CA TYR A 85 -0.43 9.62 8.01
C TYR A 85 -1.24 10.22 6.87
N LEU A 86 -1.17 11.54 6.74
CA LEU A 86 -1.80 12.29 5.65
C LEU A 86 -0.82 13.32 5.14
N ILE A 87 -0.51 13.29 3.84
CA ILE A 87 0.26 14.35 3.19
C ILE A 87 -0.71 15.22 2.40
N ILE A 88 -0.64 16.54 2.62
CA ILE A 88 -1.50 17.55 2.04
C ILE A 88 -0.72 18.39 1.02
N ASN A 89 -1.30 18.63 -0.15
CA ASN A 89 -0.83 19.64 -1.11
C ASN A 89 -1.51 20.99 -0.83
N ARG A 90 -0.74 21.95 -0.29
CA ARG A 90 -1.22 23.31 0.06
C ARG A 90 -1.45 24.24 -1.14
N GLU A 91 -1.11 23.83 -2.38
CA GLU A 91 -1.53 24.56 -3.59
C GLU A 91 -3.04 24.43 -3.84
N ILE A 92 -3.68 23.35 -3.34
CA ILE A 92 -5.07 23.00 -3.63
C ILE A 92 -5.92 23.09 -2.36
N ILE A 93 -5.46 22.46 -1.28
CA ILE A 93 -6.13 22.56 0.01
C ILE A 93 -5.98 24.02 0.48
N SER A 94 -7.00 24.63 1.09
CA SER A 94 -6.96 26.07 1.42
C SER A 94 -6.28 26.41 2.76
N GLN A 95 -6.30 25.49 3.73
CA GLN A 95 -5.68 25.69 5.05
C GLN A 95 -4.81 24.49 5.49
N ASP A 96 -3.92 24.72 6.46
CA ASP A 96 -3.18 23.66 7.12
C ASP A 96 -4.16 22.77 7.92
N ILE A 97 -3.91 21.47 7.90
CA ILE A 97 -4.67 20.47 8.66
C ILE A 97 -3.82 19.99 9.83
N ASP A 98 -4.38 20.05 11.04
CA ASP A 98 -3.75 19.55 12.25
C ASP A 98 -3.86 18.03 12.35
N ASP A 99 -3.00 17.42 13.16
CA ASP A 99 -3.12 16.00 13.54
C ASP A 99 -4.51 15.70 14.13
N PHE A 100 -5.11 14.59 13.69
CA PHE A 100 -6.47 14.23 14.09
C PHE A 100 -6.67 12.71 14.16
N GLU A 101 -7.85 12.31 14.65
CA GLU A 101 -8.23 10.91 14.77
C GLU A 101 -9.48 10.62 13.95
N TYR A 102 -9.43 9.53 13.18
CA TYR A 102 -10.57 8.88 12.55
C TYR A 102 -10.62 7.41 12.95
N THR A 103 -11.41 7.13 13.99
CA THR A 103 -11.61 5.77 14.54
C THR A 103 -13.08 5.37 14.34
N PRO A 104 -13.46 4.76 13.20
CA PRO A 104 -14.85 4.41 12.92
C PRO A 104 -15.40 3.34 13.87
N LYS A 105 -14.52 2.49 14.42
CA LYS A 105 -14.82 1.50 15.46
C LYS A 105 -13.58 1.31 16.34
N LYS A 106 -13.76 0.83 17.58
CA LYS A 106 -12.65 0.59 18.52
C LYS A 106 -11.60 -0.37 17.96
N GLU A 107 -12.03 -1.34 17.16
CA GLU A 107 -11.13 -2.30 16.50
C GLU A 107 -10.35 -1.73 15.30
N TYR A 108 -10.67 -0.51 14.86
CA TYR A 108 -10.07 0.18 13.71
C TYR A 108 -9.57 1.56 14.11
N PRO A 109 -8.57 1.67 15.01
CA PRO A 109 -7.98 2.95 15.35
C PRO A 109 -7.31 3.60 14.14
N GLY A 110 -7.42 4.92 14.04
CA GLY A 110 -6.79 5.71 12.98
C GLY A 110 -6.35 7.06 13.51
N HIS A 111 -5.18 7.12 14.15
CA HIS A 111 -4.54 8.37 14.54
C HIS A 111 -3.67 8.86 13.38
N PHE A 112 -3.83 10.10 12.94
CA PHE A 112 -3.19 10.63 11.75
C PHE A 112 -2.21 11.76 12.08
N HIS A 113 -0.95 11.56 11.71
CA HIS A 113 0.04 12.63 11.63
C HIS A 113 -0.04 13.30 10.25
N VAL A 114 -0.13 14.62 10.23
CA VAL A 114 -0.37 15.39 9.02
C VAL A 114 0.88 16.15 8.58
N PHE A 115 1.20 16.05 7.30
CA PHE A 115 2.28 16.79 6.65
C PHE A 115 1.67 17.77 5.65
N ASN A 116 1.68 19.06 6.00
CA ASN A 116 1.24 20.14 5.13
C ASN A 116 2.38 20.58 4.21
N GLU A 117 2.47 20.00 3.01
CA GLU A 117 3.53 20.29 2.03
C GLU A 117 3.13 21.44 1.11
N SER A 118 4.11 22.26 0.72
CA SER A 118 3.85 23.51 0.00
C SER A 118 3.24 23.33 -1.39
N ASN A 119 3.47 22.18 -2.03
CA ASN A 119 3.04 21.86 -3.40
C ASN A 119 3.04 20.35 -3.67
N GLU A 120 2.58 19.94 -4.84
CA GLU A 120 2.52 18.51 -5.24
C GLU A 120 3.92 17.86 -5.30
N PHE A 121 4.96 18.60 -5.67
CA PHE A 121 6.33 18.06 -5.73
C PHE A 121 6.87 17.66 -4.35
N GLU A 122 6.74 18.55 -3.35
CA GLU A 122 7.16 18.24 -1.98
C GLU A 122 6.28 17.14 -1.37
N LEU A 123 4.99 17.06 -1.73
CA LEU A 123 4.11 15.94 -1.37
C LEU A 123 4.65 14.60 -1.91
N LEU A 124 4.98 14.51 -3.20
CA LEU A 124 5.50 13.27 -3.81
C LEU A 124 6.85 12.88 -3.21
N LYS A 125 7.72 13.86 -2.99
CA LYS A 125 9.03 13.65 -2.38
C LYS A 125 8.91 13.18 -0.92
N ARG A 126 7.99 13.75 -0.14
CA ARG A 126 7.67 13.28 1.23
C ARG A 126 7.21 11.82 1.19
N PHE A 127 6.29 11.50 0.29
CA PHE A 127 5.75 10.16 0.14
C PHE A 127 6.84 9.13 -0.18
N PHE A 128 7.67 9.38 -1.20
CA PHE A 128 8.77 8.49 -1.55
C PHE A 128 9.81 8.37 -0.45
N ASN A 129 10.21 9.48 0.18
CA ASN A 129 11.13 9.44 1.30
C ASN A 129 10.60 8.60 2.47
N HIS A 130 9.31 8.69 2.78
CA HIS A 130 8.73 7.92 3.87
C HIS A 130 8.74 6.42 3.55
N ILE A 131 8.41 6.03 2.30
CA ILE A 131 8.53 4.64 1.83
C ILE A 131 9.97 4.14 1.94
N ILE A 132 10.96 4.93 1.53
CA ILE A 132 12.39 4.57 1.59
C ILE A 132 12.87 4.41 3.04
N ASN A 133 12.39 5.27 3.94
CA ASN A 133 12.76 5.23 5.36
C ASN A 133 12.18 4.01 6.07
N VAL A 134 10.90 3.71 5.82
CA VAL A 134 10.16 2.63 6.47
C VAL A 134 10.48 1.27 5.86
N LYS A 135 10.79 1.23 4.56
CA LYS A 135 11.11 -0.01 3.80
C LYS A 135 10.00 -1.06 3.94
N PRO A 136 8.77 -0.75 3.51
CA PRO A 136 7.65 -1.67 3.66
C PRO A 136 7.89 -2.98 2.91
N HIS A 137 7.49 -4.08 3.52
CA HIS A 137 7.51 -5.39 2.87
C HIS A 137 6.30 -5.56 1.96
N ILE A 138 5.19 -4.89 2.31
CA ILE A 138 3.91 -4.98 1.62
C ILE A 138 3.36 -3.56 1.43
N LEU A 139 3.02 -3.25 0.19
CA LEU A 139 2.33 -2.02 -0.19
C LEU A 139 0.90 -2.38 -0.64
N VAL A 140 -0.11 -1.76 -0.05
CA VAL A 140 -1.52 -2.11 -0.21
C VAL A 140 -2.27 -0.92 -0.79
N THR A 141 -3.18 -1.20 -1.71
CA THR A 141 -4.08 -0.19 -2.31
C THR A 141 -5.46 -0.80 -2.54
N TYR A 142 -6.44 0.03 -2.87
CA TYR A 142 -7.71 -0.41 -3.42
C TYR A 142 -7.88 0.09 -4.86
N ASN A 143 -7.78 -0.80 -5.84
CA ASN A 143 -7.76 -0.46 -7.28
C ASN A 143 -6.50 0.30 -7.74
N GLY A 144 -5.41 0.20 -6.98
CA GLY A 144 -4.19 0.95 -7.23
C GLY A 144 -3.43 0.58 -8.50
N ASP A 145 -3.57 -0.65 -9.01
CA ASP A 145 -2.99 -1.02 -10.31
C ASP A 145 -3.61 -0.17 -11.46
N SER A 146 -4.88 0.20 -11.33
CA SER A 146 -5.64 0.88 -12.38
C SER A 146 -5.78 2.40 -12.17
N PHE A 147 -5.51 2.91 -10.97
CA PHE A 147 -5.66 4.33 -10.67
C PHE A 147 -4.48 4.92 -9.89
N ASP A 148 -4.29 4.55 -8.62
CA ASP A 148 -3.37 5.24 -7.72
C ASP A 148 -1.92 5.21 -8.20
N MET A 149 -1.38 4.02 -8.48
CA MET A 149 0.01 3.83 -8.91
C MET A 149 0.32 4.51 -10.25
N PRO A 150 -0.49 4.34 -11.33
CA PRO A 150 -0.22 5.05 -12.57
C PRO A 150 -0.40 6.56 -12.46
N PHE A 151 -1.26 7.05 -11.57
CA PHE A 151 -1.41 8.49 -11.33
C PHE A 151 -0.16 9.05 -10.64
N VAL A 152 0.29 8.41 -9.55
CA VAL A 152 1.53 8.79 -8.83
C VAL A 152 2.74 8.72 -9.77
N GLU A 153 2.88 7.68 -10.59
CA GLU A 153 4.00 7.55 -11.53
C GLU A 153 4.03 8.70 -12.54
N GLN A 154 2.89 9.05 -13.14
CA GLN A 154 2.79 10.12 -14.13
C GLN A 154 3.04 11.50 -13.52
N ARG A 155 2.52 11.77 -12.32
CA ARG A 155 2.76 13.03 -11.61
C ARG A 155 4.21 13.15 -11.16
N ALA A 156 4.81 12.07 -10.67
CA ALA A 156 6.24 12.01 -10.38
C ALA A 156 7.07 12.32 -11.63
N GLN A 157 6.73 11.70 -12.77
CA GLN A 157 7.41 11.94 -14.04
C GLN A 157 7.30 13.40 -14.51
N PHE A 158 6.13 14.04 -14.31
CA PHE A 158 5.93 15.47 -14.62
C PHE A 158 6.93 16.36 -13.89
N TYR A 159 7.27 16.02 -12.63
CA TYR A 159 8.29 16.73 -11.84
C TYR A 159 9.72 16.18 -12.02
N GLY A 160 9.96 15.30 -12.99
CA GLY A 160 11.28 14.73 -13.25
C GLY A 160 11.73 13.66 -12.25
N LEU A 161 10.82 13.15 -11.42
CA LEU A 161 11.05 12.02 -10.53
C LEU A 161 10.77 10.70 -11.27
N ASN A 162 11.57 9.67 -11.01
CA ASN A 162 11.36 8.34 -11.58
C ASN A 162 10.95 7.36 -10.50
N MET A 163 9.67 6.97 -10.45
CA MET A 163 9.12 6.13 -9.39
C MET A 163 9.88 4.80 -9.19
N PHE A 164 10.40 4.21 -10.27
CA PHE A 164 11.21 3.00 -10.17
C PHE A 164 12.56 3.25 -9.49
N ASN A 165 13.23 4.35 -9.79
CA ASN A 165 14.49 4.71 -9.13
C ASN A 165 14.28 5.11 -7.67
N GLU A 166 13.18 5.80 -7.36
CA GLU A 166 12.86 6.27 -6.01
C GLU A 166 12.43 5.12 -5.09
N ILE A 167 11.42 4.34 -5.48
CA ILE A 167 10.78 3.35 -4.59
C ILE A 167 10.73 1.92 -5.17
N GLY A 168 11.34 1.68 -6.33
CA GLY A 168 11.48 0.34 -6.90
C GLY A 168 10.23 -0.24 -7.58
N PHE A 169 9.15 0.53 -7.69
CA PHE A 169 7.93 0.13 -8.37
C PHE A 169 7.94 0.49 -9.85
N ARG A 170 7.45 -0.42 -10.68
CA ARG A 170 7.24 -0.19 -12.11
C ARG A 170 6.05 -1.01 -12.61
N LYS A 171 5.40 -0.52 -13.66
CA LYS A 171 4.37 -1.27 -14.36
C LYS A 171 4.97 -2.46 -15.14
N ASP A 172 4.32 -3.61 -15.08
CA ASP A 172 4.67 -4.79 -15.86
C ASP A 172 3.83 -4.91 -17.15
N SER A 173 3.97 -6.03 -17.88
CA SER A 173 3.23 -6.28 -19.12
C SER A 173 1.75 -6.61 -18.91
N GLN A 174 1.30 -6.79 -17.67
CA GLN A 174 -0.09 -7.07 -17.29
C GLN A 174 -0.76 -5.85 -16.65
N ASP A 175 -0.17 -4.65 -16.83
CA ASP A 175 -0.59 -3.40 -16.23
C ASP A 175 -0.69 -3.47 -14.69
N CYS A 176 0.18 -4.28 -14.07
CA CYS A 176 0.32 -4.36 -12.62
C CYS A 176 1.59 -3.63 -12.17
N TYR A 177 1.50 -2.90 -11.05
CA TYR A 177 2.65 -2.23 -10.47
C TYR A 177 3.37 -3.14 -9.48
N LEU A 178 4.58 -3.57 -9.85
CA LEU A 178 5.34 -4.55 -9.08
C LEU A 178 6.69 -3.99 -8.66
N SER A 179 7.17 -4.46 -7.52
CA SER A 179 8.51 -4.18 -6.99
C SER A 179 9.18 -5.48 -6.58
N ARG A 180 10.53 -5.48 -6.55
CA ARG A 180 11.31 -6.65 -6.12
C ARG A 180 11.35 -6.79 -4.59
N PRO A 181 11.67 -5.74 -3.81
CA PRO A 181 11.70 -5.83 -2.35
C PRO A 181 10.33 -5.69 -1.67
N CYS A 182 9.33 -5.13 -2.36
CA CYS A 182 8.02 -4.82 -1.77
C CYS A 182 6.89 -5.47 -2.59
N ILE A 183 6.00 -6.19 -1.92
CA ILE A 183 4.88 -6.87 -2.56
C ILE A 183 3.69 -5.90 -2.66
N HIS A 184 3.19 -5.68 -3.88
CA HIS A 184 1.95 -4.90 -4.06
C HIS A 184 0.70 -5.77 -3.95
N MET A 185 -0.16 -5.42 -3.02
CA MET A 185 -1.42 -6.09 -2.70
C MET A 185 -2.60 -5.18 -3.05
N ASP A 186 -3.09 -5.27 -4.29
CA ASP A 186 -4.28 -4.56 -4.72
C ASP A 186 -5.56 -5.30 -4.27
N CYS A 187 -6.22 -4.75 -3.25
CA CYS A 187 -7.36 -5.38 -2.59
C CYS A 187 -8.55 -5.61 -3.53
N ILE A 188 -8.70 -4.83 -4.61
CA ILE A 188 -9.82 -5.05 -5.55
C ILE A 188 -9.70 -6.39 -6.27
N LYS A 189 -8.49 -6.96 -6.40
CA LYS A 189 -8.27 -8.28 -7.01
C LYS A 189 -8.87 -9.38 -6.15
N TRP A 190 -8.66 -9.32 -4.83
CA TRP A 190 -9.30 -10.22 -3.87
C TRP A 190 -10.82 -10.00 -3.82
N VAL A 191 -11.28 -8.75 -3.87
CA VAL A 191 -12.72 -8.45 -3.90
C VAL A 191 -13.40 -9.13 -5.10
N LYS A 192 -12.85 -8.94 -6.30
CA LYS A 192 -13.42 -9.51 -7.52
C LYS A 192 -13.42 -11.04 -7.54
N ARG A 193 -12.38 -11.67 -6.99
CA ARG A 193 -12.18 -13.13 -7.08
C ARG A 193 -12.77 -13.90 -5.89
N ASP A 194 -12.55 -13.43 -4.67
CA ASP A 194 -12.66 -14.23 -3.45
C ASP A 194 -13.66 -13.66 -2.42
N SER A 195 -14.18 -12.43 -2.60
CA SER A 195 -15.05 -11.84 -1.57
C SER A 195 -16.49 -12.34 -1.60
N TYR A 196 -16.91 -13.02 -2.68
CA TYR A 196 -18.30 -13.44 -2.94
C TYR A 196 -19.33 -12.30 -2.91
N LEU A 197 -18.87 -11.06 -3.17
CA LEU A 197 -19.76 -9.90 -3.26
C LEU A 197 -20.25 -9.76 -4.70
N PRO A 198 -21.50 -9.31 -4.90
CA PRO A 198 -21.99 -9.03 -6.25
C PRO A 198 -21.24 -7.83 -6.83
N VAL A 199 -21.16 -7.76 -8.17
CA VAL A 199 -20.28 -6.82 -8.89
C VAL A 199 -20.57 -5.36 -8.53
N GLU A 200 -21.83 -5.01 -8.35
CA GLU A 200 -22.28 -3.68 -7.94
C GLU A 200 -21.77 -3.27 -6.54
N SER A 201 -21.32 -4.22 -5.73
CA SER A 201 -20.78 -4.00 -4.39
C SER A 201 -19.25 -4.05 -4.33
N HIS A 202 -18.56 -4.00 -5.48
CA HIS A 202 -17.09 -4.01 -5.54
C HIS A 202 -16.47 -2.62 -5.34
N GLY A 203 -17.25 -1.57 -5.10
CA GLY A 203 -16.72 -0.27 -4.67
C GLY A 203 -16.26 -0.31 -3.21
N LEU A 204 -15.19 0.42 -2.88
CA LEU A 204 -14.58 0.43 -1.53
C LEU A 204 -15.63 0.68 -0.44
N LYS A 205 -16.54 1.64 -0.62
CA LYS A 205 -17.59 1.96 0.36
C LYS A 205 -18.52 0.78 0.64
N ALA A 206 -18.97 0.08 -0.40
CA ALA A 206 -19.83 -1.10 -0.27
C ALA A 206 -19.08 -2.28 0.36
N VAL A 207 -17.82 -2.50 -0.02
CA VAL A 207 -16.96 -3.54 0.58
C VAL A 207 -16.72 -3.27 2.06
N THR A 208 -16.44 -2.02 2.44
CA THR A 208 -16.26 -1.62 3.84
C THR A 208 -17.51 -1.88 4.67
N LYS A 209 -18.69 -1.52 4.16
CA LYS A 209 -19.97 -1.83 4.82
C LYS A 209 -20.16 -3.33 5.00
N ALA A 210 -19.91 -4.12 3.95
CA ALA A 210 -20.15 -5.56 3.95
C ALA A 210 -19.14 -6.36 4.79
N LYS A 211 -17.85 -5.99 4.73
CA LYS A 211 -16.74 -6.73 5.36
C LYS A 211 -16.35 -6.14 6.70
N LEU A 212 -16.12 -4.83 6.78
CA LEU A 212 -15.66 -4.17 8.01
C LEU A 212 -16.81 -3.76 8.95
N ARG A 213 -18.05 -3.76 8.46
CA ARG A 213 -19.28 -3.53 9.25
C ARG A 213 -19.33 -2.13 9.88
N TYR A 214 -18.96 -1.11 9.11
CA TYR A 214 -19.25 0.30 9.40
C TYR A 214 -19.50 1.07 8.11
N ASN A 215 -20.09 2.26 8.22
CA ASN A 215 -20.29 3.16 7.08
C ASN A 215 -19.08 4.10 6.97
N PRO A 216 -18.24 3.99 5.92
CA PRO A 216 -17.18 4.96 5.68
C PRO A 216 -17.76 6.31 5.28
N ILE A 217 -16.95 7.36 5.37
CA ILE A 217 -17.34 8.69 4.90
C ILE A 217 -17.49 8.64 3.38
N GLU A 218 -18.56 9.26 2.88
CA GLU A 218 -18.85 9.37 1.45
C GLU A 218 -18.95 10.85 1.09
N ILE A 219 -18.26 11.24 0.02
CA ILE A 219 -18.30 12.57 -0.58
C ILE A 219 -18.63 12.37 -2.06
N ASP A 220 -19.47 13.23 -2.62
CA ASP A 220 -19.70 13.25 -4.06
C ASP A 220 -18.39 13.68 -4.77
N PRO A 221 -17.87 12.89 -5.73
CA PRO A 221 -16.67 13.26 -6.47
C PRO A 221 -16.71 14.65 -7.10
N GLU A 222 -17.89 15.18 -7.45
CA GLU A 222 -18.05 16.54 -8.00
C GLU A 222 -17.84 17.64 -6.95
N ASP A 223 -18.00 17.32 -5.66
CA ASP A 223 -17.81 18.27 -4.56
C ASP A 223 -16.36 18.35 -4.06
N MET A 224 -15.49 17.37 -4.40
CA MET A 224 -14.14 17.27 -3.83
C MET A 224 -13.31 18.54 -4.00
N CYS A 225 -13.27 19.12 -5.22
CA CYS A 225 -12.51 20.33 -5.49
C CYS A 225 -13.06 21.56 -4.76
N ARG A 226 -14.38 21.64 -4.58
CA ARG A 226 -15.02 22.71 -3.80
C ARG A 226 -14.68 22.57 -2.31
N LEU A 227 -14.78 21.35 -1.78
CA LEU A 227 -14.49 21.06 -0.38
C LEU A 227 -13.01 21.25 -0.04
N ALA A 228 -12.09 21.05 -0.99
CA ALA A 228 -10.67 21.36 -0.80
C ALA A 228 -10.44 22.83 -0.39
N VAL A 229 -11.30 23.74 -0.86
CA VAL A 229 -11.24 25.17 -0.53
C VAL A 229 -12.14 25.54 0.63
N GLU A 230 -13.39 25.09 0.61
CA GLU A 230 -14.42 25.54 1.56
C GLU A 230 -14.40 24.76 2.88
N GLN A 231 -14.09 23.46 2.84
CA GLN A 231 -14.17 22.55 4.00
C GLN A 231 -13.05 21.49 3.99
N PRO A 232 -11.78 21.91 4.01
CA PRO A 232 -10.64 21.02 3.81
C PRO A 232 -10.51 19.94 4.89
N GLN A 233 -10.97 20.20 6.13
CA GLN A 233 -11.02 19.18 7.19
C GLN A 233 -12.01 18.05 6.86
N THR A 234 -13.18 18.37 6.28
CA THR A 234 -14.17 17.38 5.87
C THR A 234 -13.60 16.47 4.79
N LEU A 235 -12.91 17.07 3.81
CA LEU A 235 -12.26 16.33 2.74
C LEU A 235 -11.09 15.48 3.27
N SER A 236 -10.32 15.98 4.24
CA SER A 236 -9.25 15.23 4.90
C SER A 236 -9.78 14.01 5.66
N ASN A 237 -10.91 14.15 6.37
CA ASN A 237 -11.59 13.03 7.03
C ASN A 237 -12.01 11.95 6.02
N TYR A 238 -12.49 12.34 4.84
CA TYR A 238 -12.83 11.41 3.77
C TYR A 238 -11.59 10.67 3.25
N SER A 239 -10.50 11.39 2.93
CA SER A 239 -9.26 10.80 2.45
C SER A 239 -8.69 9.77 3.44
N VAL A 240 -8.63 10.11 4.74
CA VAL A 240 -8.13 9.15 5.74
C VAL A 240 -9.10 7.99 5.98
N SER A 241 -10.40 8.18 5.76
CA SER A 241 -11.39 7.10 5.85
C SER A 241 -11.11 5.99 4.85
N ASP A 242 -10.61 6.32 3.65
CA ASP A 242 -10.28 5.34 2.62
C ASP A 242 -8.97 4.62 2.88
N ALA A 243 -7.96 5.29 3.43
CA ALA A 243 -6.76 4.63 3.95
C ALA A 243 -7.09 3.65 5.10
N VAL A 244 -7.93 4.05 6.06
CA VAL A 244 -8.39 3.18 7.17
C VAL A 244 -9.15 1.96 6.62
N ALA A 245 -10.11 2.18 5.72
CA ALA A 245 -10.86 1.11 5.10
C ALA A 245 -9.94 0.13 4.36
N THR A 246 -9.01 0.64 3.56
CA THR A 246 -8.07 -0.17 2.77
C THR A 246 -7.13 -0.98 3.66
N TYR A 247 -6.52 -0.36 4.66
CA TYR A 247 -5.62 -1.03 5.60
C TYR A 247 -6.33 -2.15 6.35
N TYR A 248 -7.47 -1.87 6.98
CA TYR A 248 -8.16 -2.88 7.79
C TYR A 248 -8.85 -3.94 6.94
N LEU A 249 -9.32 -3.64 5.73
CA LEU A 249 -9.79 -4.66 4.78
C LEU A 249 -8.67 -5.65 4.49
N TYR A 250 -7.48 -5.13 4.18
CA TYR A 250 -6.31 -5.95 3.93
C TYR A 250 -5.96 -6.82 5.14
N MET A 251 -5.78 -6.21 6.32
CA MET A 251 -5.35 -6.93 7.52
C MET A 251 -6.37 -7.97 7.99
N LYS A 252 -7.68 -7.70 7.88
CA LYS A 252 -8.72 -8.62 8.36
C LYS A 252 -9.08 -9.72 7.38
N TYR A 253 -8.96 -9.49 6.07
CA TYR A 253 -9.50 -10.40 5.06
C TYR A 253 -8.47 -10.89 4.04
N VAL A 254 -7.58 -10.03 3.57
CA VAL A 254 -6.70 -10.36 2.42
C VAL A 254 -5.39 -10.98 2.88
N HIS A 255 -4.75 -10.39 3.90
CA HIS A 255 -3.41 -10.75 4.34
C HIS A 255 -3.29 -12.24 4.67
N THR A 256 -3.99 -12.71 5.71
CA THR A 256 -3.91 -14.11 6.15
C THR A 256 -4.36 -15.07 5.06
N PHE A 257 -5.38 -14.70 4.28
CA PHE A 257 -5.92 -15.53 3.21
C PHE A 257 -4.89 -15.78 2.10
N ILE A 258 -4.31 -14.72 1.53
CA ILE A 258 -3.34 -14.83 0.43
C ILE A 258 -2.06 -15.53 0.88
N PHE A 259 -1.55 -15.20 2.08
CA PHE A 259 -0.34 -15.84 2.56
C PHE A 259 -0.54 -17.29 2.97
N ALA A 260 -1.70 -17.66 3.54
CA ALA A 260 -2.03 -19.06 3.80
C ALA A 260 -2.08 -19.86 2.48
N LEU A 261 -2.71 -19.32 1.43
CA LEU A 261 -2.70 -19.94 0.10
C LEU A 261 -1.29 -20.06 -0.48
N GLY A 262 -0.42 -19.07 -0.25
CA GLY A 262 0.99 -19.09 -0.66
C GLY A 262 1.83 -20.21 -0.01
N THR A 263 1.37 -20.79 1.11
CA THR A 263 2.07 -21.94 1.73
C THR A 263 1.92 -23.23 0.92
N ILE A 264 0.87 -23.33 0.11
CA ILE A 264 0.56 -24.51 -0.72
C ILE A 264 0.73 -24.25 -2.22
N ILE A 265 0.57 -23.01 -2.67
CA ILE A 265 0.73 -22.61 -4.08
C ILE A 265 2.17 -22.08 -4.27
N PRO A 266 2.97 -22.65 -5.19
CA PRO A 266 4.38 -22.28 -5.38
C PRO A 266 4.56 -20.98 -6.19
N MET A 267 3.79 -19.94 -5.87
CA MET A 267 3.79 -18.64 -6.53
C MET A 267 4.06 -17.52 -5.51
N ARG A 268 4.46 -16.35 -5.99
CA ARG A 268 4.60 -15.20 -5.09
C ARG A 268 3.22 -14.71 -4.62
N PRO A 269 3.12 -14.06 -3.45
CA PRO A 269 1.84 -13.58 -2.93
C PRO A 269 1.09 -12.63 -3.88
N ASP A 270 1.79 -11.77 -4.62
CA ASP A 270 1.20 -10.91 -5.66
C ASP A 270 0.59 -11.72 -6.81
N GLU A 271 1.19 -12.84 -7.18
CA GLU A 271 0.66 -13.76 -8.19
C GLU A 271 -0.51 -14.57 -7.64
N VAL A 272 -0.42 -15.04 -6.39
CA VAL A 272 -1.52 -15.74 -5.70
C VAL A 272 -2.75 -14.83 -5.59
N LEU A 273 -2.57 -13.52 -5.44
CA LEU A 273 -3.66 -12.54 -5.44
C LEU A 273 -4.27 -12.31 -6.84
N ARG A 274 -3.43 -12.32 -7.90
CA ARG A 274 -3.83 -11.86 -9.23
C ARG A 274 -4.26 -12.96 -10.20
N LYS A 275 -3.76 -14.20 -10.05
CA LYS A 275 -4.06 -15.30 -10.97
C LYS A 275 -5.39 -15.98 -10.61
N GLY A 276 -6.29 -16.10 -11.58
CA GLY A 276 -7.52 -16.89 -11.48
C GLY A 276 -7.27 -18.38 -11.73
#